data_AF-A0A067BXU9-F1
#
_entry.id   AF-A0A067BXU9-F1
#
_cell.length_a   1.000
_cell.length_b   1.000
_cell.length_c   1.000
_cell.angle_alpha   90.00
_cell.angle_beta   90.00
_cell.angle_gamma   90.00
#
_symmetry.space_group_name_H-M   'P 1'
#
loop_
_entity.id
_entity.type
_entity.pdbx_description
1 polymer ?
#
loop_
_entity_poly.entity_id
_entity_poly.type
_entity_poly.pdbx_seq_one_letter_code
_entity_poly.pdbx_strand_id
1 'polypeptide(L)'
;MDETLSLGDLKDALKETLEARGSLGPIKARLRAEIFQALDEGGVKPKLSNENLIINELIREYLEYNGYRHTLSVFLPESGQPLERPFQRRFLAHELHIAEDPRYNQIPLVYGIVAALQDARTTAESPPRTTRVAVD
;
A
#
# COMPACT_ATOMS: atom_id res chain seq x y z
N MET A 1 32.55 -29.16 29.90
CA MET A 1 32.34 -27.70 29.84
C MET A 1 30.86 -27.54 29.58
N ASP A 2 30.12 -27.21 30.63
CA ASP A 2 28.68 -26.95 30.51
C ASP A 2 28.58 -25.55 29.89
N GLU A 3 28.35 -25.51 28.59
CA GLU A 3 28.20 -24.27 27.83
C GLU A 3 26.83 -23.70 28.21
N THR A 4 26.78 -22.99 29.34
CA THR A 4 25.59 -22.30 29.80
C THR A 4 25.22 -21.29 28.72
N LEU A 5 24.24 -21.66 27.88
CA LEU A 5 23.60 -20.78 26.90
C LEU A 5 23.44 -19.40 27.53
N SER A 6 24.13 -18.41 26.96
CA SER A 6 24.02 -17.07 27.51
C SER A 6 22.60 -16.56 27.24
N LEU A 7 22.17 -15.58 28.04
CA LEU A 7 20.91 -14.89 27.80
C LEU A 7 20.84 -14.30 26.38
N GLY A 8 22.00 -13.95 25.79
CA GLY A 8 22.12 -13.48 24.41
C GLY A 8 21.76 -14.57 23.40
N ASP A 9 22.35 -15.77 23.55
CA ASP A 9 22.14 -16.90 22.64
C ASP A 9 20.68 -17.37 22.68
N LEU A 10 20.06 -17.38 23.87
CA LEU A 10 18.65 -17.69 24.02
C LEU A 10 17.75 -16.64 23.33
N LYS A 11 18.12 -15.35 23.43
CA LYS A 11 17.39 -14.26 22.77
C LYS A 11 17.46 -14.37 21.25
N ASP A 12 18.64 -14.70 20.72
CA ASP A 12 18.87 -14.79 19.29
C ASP A 12 18.20 -16.04 18.70
N ALA A 13 18.28 -17.19 19.38
CA ALA A 13 17.55 -18.40 18.99
C ALA A 13 16.01 -18.18 19.01
N LEU A 14 15.49 -17.45 20.00
CA LEU A 14 14.07 -17.08 20.05
C LEU A 14 13.69 -16.16 18.88
N LYS A 15 14.53 -15.18 18.57
CA LYS A 15 14.31 -14.24 17.46
C LYS A 15 14.28 -14.98 16.12
N GLU A 16 15.27 -15.84 15.86
CA GLU A 16 15.32 -16.68 14.66
C GLU A 16 14.09 -17.59 14.55
N THR A 17 13.67 -18.19 15.66
CA THR A 17 12.45 -19.04 15.69
C THR A 17 11.20 -18.24 15.34
N LEU A 18 11.06 -17.02 15.88
CA LEU A 18 9.91 -16.16 15.60
C LEU A 18 9.94 -15.61 14.16
N GLU A 19 11.13 -15.35 13.59
CA GLU A 19 11.33 -14.97 12.19
C GLU A 19 10.99 -16.11 11.24
N ALA A 20 11.48 -17.33 11.50
CA ALA A 20 11.19 -18.52 10.71
C ALA A 20 9.69 -18.87 10.68
N ARG A 21 8.98 -18.62 11.79
CA ARG A 21 7.52 -18.78 11.87
C ARG A 21 6.73 -17.62 11.25
N GLY A 22 7.39 -16.57 10.76
CA GLY A 22 6.75 -15.35 10.23
C GLY A 22 6.04 -14.50 11.30
N SER A 23 6.19 -14.84 12.58
CA SER A 23 5.49 -14.21 13.71
C SER A 23 6.19 -12.97 14.25
N LEU A 24 7.50 -12.82 14.03
CA LEU A 24 8.25 -11.67 14.56
C LEU A 24 7.84 -10.34 13.90
N GLY A 25 7.50 -10.34 12.61
CA GLY A 25 7.00 -9.17 11.90
C GLY A 25 5.73 -8.59 12.55
N PRO A 26 4.65 -9.39 12.69
CA PRO A 26 3.44 -9.02 13.42
C PRO A 26 3.70 -8.52 14.85
N ILE A 27 4.57 -9.19 15.59
CA ILE A 27 4.90 -8.80 16.97
C ILE A 27 5.58 -7.43 17.00
N LYS A 28 6.57 -7.19 16.13
CA LYS A 28 7.24 -5.89 15.99
C LYS A 28 6.28 -4.79 15.54
N ALA A 29 5.37 -5.10 14.62
CA ALA A 29 4.35 -4.17 14.14
C ALA A 29 3.40 -3.75 15.27
N ARG A 30 2.88 -4.73 16.03
CA ARG A 30 2.04 -4.46 17.20
C ARG A 30 2.78 -3.65 18.26
N LEU A 31 4.03 -4.02 18.55
CA LEU A 31 4.87 -3.25 19.48
C LEU A 31 5.06 -1.80 19.02
N ARG A 32 5.32 -1.57 17.73
CA ARG A 32 5.40 -0.21 17.16
C ARG A 32 4.10 0.55 17.31
N ALA A 33 2.95 -0.08 17.05
CA ALA A 33 1.64 0.54 17.21
C ALA A 33 1.36 0.93 18.66
N GLU A 34 1.62 0.03 19.63
CA GLU A 34 1.46 0.30 21.06
C GLU A 34 2.41 1.42 21.54
N ILE A 35 3.67 1.42 21.08
CA ILE A 35 4.63 2.49 21.37
C ILE A 35 4.13 3.81 20.78
N PHE A 36 3.65 3.81 19.54
CA PHE A 36 3.13 5.01 18.90
C PHE A 36 1.92 5.55 19.66
N GLN A 37 0.98 4.68 20.05
CA GLN A 37 -0.18 5.03 20.85
C GLN A 37 0.19 5.58 22.24
N ALA A 38 1.20 4.99 22.90
CA ALA A 38 1.68 5.46 24.20
C ALA A 38 2.47 6.78 24.11
N LEU A 39 3.15 7.05 23.00
CA LEU A 39 3.83 8.32 22.75
C LEU A 39 2.87 9.42 22.28
N ASP A 40 1.72 9.06 21.72
CA ASP A 40 0.71 9.95 21.12
C ASP A 40 -0.04 10.82 22.13
N GLU A 41 0.11 10.60 23.44
CA GLU A 41 -0.60 11.38 24.47
C GLU A 41 -0.24 12.89 24.46
N GLY A 42 0.74 13.33 23.67
CA GLY A 42 1.15 14.73 23.54
C GLY A 42 1.16 15.36 22.15
N GLY A 43 0.84 14.62 21.07
CA GLY A 43 1.02 15.10 19.69
C GLY A 43 -0.30 15.29 18.92
N VAL A 44 -0.54 16.49 18.39
CA VAL A 44 -1.63 16.69 17.40
C VAL A 44 -1.25 15.94 16.14
N LYS A 45 -1.86 14.77 15.90
CA LYS A 45 -1.72 14.07 14.61
C LYS A 45 -2.01 15.06 13.48
N PRO A 46 -1.11 15.20 12.48
CA PRO A 46 -1.41 15.99 11.30
C PRO A 46 -2.75 15.53 10.74
N LYS A 47 -3.72 16.45 10.63
CA LYS A 47 -5.02 16.12 10.07
C LYS A 47 -4.79 15.71 8.63
N LEU A 48 -5.08 14.46 8.29
CA LEU A 48 -4.97 13.95 6.93
C LEU A 48 -5.76 14.87 5.98
N SER A 49 -5.11 15.30 4.90
CA SER A 49 -5.82 15.96 3.80
C SER A 49 -6.71 14.96 3.09
N ASN A 50 -7.72 15.46 2.36
CA ASN A 50 -8.59 14.61 1.54
C ASN A 50 -7.77 13.83 0.49
N GLU A 51 -6.74 14.46 -0.09
CA GLU A 51 -5.83 13.83 -1.05
C GLU A 51 -5.06 12.66 -0.41
N ASN A 52 -4.50 12.87 0.78
CA ASN A 52 -3.80 11.81 1.50
C ASN A 52 -4.73 10.65 1.86
N LEU A 53 -5.98 10.92 2.23
CA LEU A 53 -6.97 9.86 2.49
C LEU A 53 -7.21 8.99 1.24
N ILE A 54 -7.32 9.61 0.06
CA ILE A 54 -7.51 8.90 -1.21
C ILE A 54 -6.26 8.10 -1.57
N ILE A 55 -5.09 8.73 -1.53
CA ILE A 55 -3.80 8.08 -1.83
C ILE A 55 -3.57 6.87 -0.91
N ASN A 56 -3.83 7.04 0.39
CA ASN A 56 -3.66 5.96 1.36
C ASN A 56 -4.63 4.81 1.12
N GLU A 57 -5.86 5.06 0.66
CA GLU A 57 -6.77 3.97 0.27
C GLU A 57 -6.32 3.25 -1.01
N LEU A 58 -5.78 3.97 -2.00
CA LEU A 58 -5.17 3.33 -3.18
C LEU A 58 -4.00 2.42 -2.77
N ILE A 59 -3.17 2.86 -1.83
CA ILE A 59 -2.07 2.08 -1.27
C ILE A 59 -2.61 0.89 -0.47
N ARG A 60 -3.63 1.09 0.37
CA ARG A 60 -4.30 0.00 1.11
C ARG A 60 -4.76 -1.10 0.16
N GLU A 61 -5.52 -0.74 -0.87
CA GLU A 61 -6.06 -1.68 -1.85
C GLU A 61 -4.93 -2.46 -2.56
N TYR A 62 -3.87 -1.77 -2.96
CA TYR A 62 -2.69 -2.40 -3.57
C TYR A 62 -1.99 -3.38 -2.62
N LEU A 63 -1.73 -2.98 -1.37
CA LEU A 63 -1.04 -3.82 -0.38
C LEU A 63 -1.88 -5.04 -0.03
N GLU A 64 -3.20 -4.87 0.11
CA GLU A 64 -4.13 -5.97 0.41
C GLU A 64 -4.19 -6.98 -0.73
N TYR A 65 -4.37 -6.51 -1.97
CA TYR A 65 -4.42 -7.37 -3.15
C TYR A 65 -3.14 -8.20 -3.36
N ASN A 66 -1.98 -7.60 -3.13
CA ASN A 66 -0.68 -8.29 -3.27
C ASN A 66 -0.27 -9.10 -2.03
N GLY A 67 -1.09 -9.13 -0.98
CA GLY A 67 -0.84 -9.93 0.22
C GLY A 67 0.22 -9.34 1.18
N TYR A 68 0.55 -8.06 1.08
CA TYR A 68 1.53 -7.37 1.94
C TYR A 68 0.97 -7.01 3.33
N ARG A 69 0.40 -8.01 4.02
CA ARG A 69 -0.35 -7.85 5.28
C ARG A 69 0.47 -7.23 6.41
N HIS A 70 1.76 -7.57 6.51
CA HIS A 70 2.62 -7.01 7.55
C HIS A 70 2.89 -5.51 7.33
N THR A 71 3.18 -5.11 6.08
CA THR A 71 3.32 -3.70 5.72
C THR A 71 2.03 -2.94 6.01
N LEU A 72 0.88 -3.51 5.63
CA LEU A 72 -0.41 -2.89 5.85
C LEU A 72 -0.71 -2.66 7.35
N SER A 73 -0.33 -3.61 8.22
CA SER A 73 -0.54 -3.52 9.68
C SER A 73 0.19 -2.35 10.35
N VAL A 74 1.24 -1.85 9.71
CA VAL A 74 2.04 -0.71 10.17
C VAL A 74 1.62 0.57 9.44
N PHE A 75 1.38 0.48 8.14
CA PHE A 75 1.01 1.62 7.31
C PHE A 75 -0.28 2.30 7.75
N LEU A 76 -1.34 1.53 8.07
CA LEU A 76 -2.63 2.11 8.46
C LEU A 76 -2.55 2.95 9.75
N PRO A 77 -1.99 2.46 10.88
CA PRO A 77 -1.84 3.28 12.07
C PRO A 77 -0.85 4.44 11.89
N GLU A 78 0.26 4.24 11.17
CA GLU A 78 1.26 5.31 10.93
C GLU A 78 0.71 6.45 10.08
N SER A 79 -0.09 6.13 9.06
CA SER A 79 -0.72 7.14 8.21
C SER A 79 -1.90 7.83 8.87
N GLY A 80 -2.46 7.27 9.95
CA GLY A 80 -3.72 7.74 10.54
C GLY A 80 -4.96 7.36 9.71
N GLN A 81 -4.83 6.43 8.77
CA GLN A 81 -5.93 6.03 7.90
C GLN A 81 -7.02 5.27 8.69
N PRO A 82 -8.31 5.61 8.53
CA PRO A 82 -9.40 4.95 9.27
C PRO A 82 -9.49 3.44 9.00
N LEU A 83 -9.39 2.60 10.03
CA LEU A 83 -9.38 1.13 9.88
C LEU A 83 -10.74 0.57 9.44
N GLU A 84 -11.83 1.03 10.06
CA GLU A 84 -13.16 0.38 10.00
C GLU A 84 -14.02 0.80 8.79
N ARG A 85 -13.55 1.73 7.95
CA ARG A 85 -14.33 2.27 6.83
C ARG A 85 -13.43 2.52 5.61
N PRO A 86 -12.94 1.45 4.94
CA PRO A 86 -12.24 1.62 3.67
C PRO A 86 -13.18 2.32 2.67
N PHE A 87 -12.61 3.17 1.81
CA PHE A 87 -13.42 3.84 0.81
C PHE A 87 -13.91 2.84 -0.22
N GLN A 88 -15.15 3.05 -0.67
CA GLN A 88 -15.69 2.22 -1.74
C GLN A 88 -14.92 2.52 -3.02
N ARG A 89 -14.53 1.48 -3.75
CA ARG A 89 -13.80 1.60 -5.01
C ARG A 89 -14.44 2.60 -5.99
N ARG A 90 -15.76 2.53 -6.16
CA ARG A 90 -16.54 3.46 -7.01
C ARG A 90 -16.37 4.94 -6.61
N PHE A 91 -16.25 5.20 -5.31
CA PHE A 91 -16.03 6.56 -4.81
C PHE A 91 -14.63 7.05 -5.19
N LEU A 92 -13.61 6.20 -5.01
CA LEU A 92 -12.24 6.52 -5.42
C LEU A 92 -12.11 6.73 -6.93
N ALA A 93 -12.74 5.86 -7.74
CA ALA A 93 -12.75 5.96 -9.19
C ALA A 93 -13.39 7.28 -9.67
N HIS A 94 -14.55 7.62 -9.08
CA HIS A 94 -15.25 8.87 -9.35
C HIS A 94 -14.41 10.10 -8.98
N GLU A 95 -13.86 10.13 -7.76
CA GLU A 95 -13.07 11.27 -7.27
C GLU A 95 -11.81 11.51 -8.13
N LEU A 96 -11.21 10.43 -8.62
CA LEU A 96 -10.01 10.48 -9.48
C LEU A 96 -10.33 10.59 -10.97
N HIS A 97 -11.61 10.67 -11.35
CA HIS A 97 -12.06 10.72 -12.74
C HIS A 97 -11.51 9.56 -13.61
N ILE A 98 -11.35 8.38 -13.00
CA ILE A 98 -10.87 7.19 -13.68
C ILE A 98 -12.07 6.50 -14.34
N ALA A 99 -11.97 6.25 -15.65
CA ALA A 99 -12.95 5.44 -16.35
C ALA A 99 -12.91 4.00 -15.80
N GLU A 100 -14.02 3.53 -15.26
CA GLU A 100 -14.15 2.14 -14.81
C GLU A 100 -14.15 1.22 -16.03
N ASP A 101 -12.99 0.63 -16.30
CA ASP A 101 -12.85 -0.40 -17.32
C ASP A 101 -13.17 -1.77 -16.71
N PRO A 102 -14.11 -2.55 -17.28
CA PRO A 102 -14.43 -3.89 -16.82
C PRO A 102 -13.22 -4.82 -16.67
N ARG A 103 -12.17 -4.61 -17.47
CA ARG A 103 -10.90 -5.36 -17.41
C ARG A 103 -10.16 -5.17 -16.08
N TYR A 104 -10.38 -4.05 -15.39
CA TYR A 104 -9.68 -3.71 -14.15
C TYR A 104 -10.54 -3.86 -12.90
N ASN A 105 -11.79 -4.33 -13.01
CA ASN A 105 -12.72 -4.42 -11.87
C ASN A 105 -12.28 -5.39 -10.77
N GLN A 106 -11.37 -6.33 -11.08
CA GLN A 106 -10.87 -7.32 -10.13
C GLN A 106 -9.46 -7.02 -9.61
N ILE A 107 -8.84 -5.92 -10.03
CA ILE A 107 -7.48 -5.55 -9.61
C ILE A 107 -7.47 -4.12 -9.04
N PRO A 108 -6.51 -3.74 -8.19
CA PRO A 108 -6.49 -2.42 -7.56
C PRO A 108 -6.52 -1.27 -8.57
N LEU A 109 -7.17 -0.16 -8.22
CA LEU A 109 -7.34 1.03 -9.06
C LEU A 109 -6.00 1.55 -9.60
N VAL A 110 -4.94 1.44 -8.79
CA VAL A 110 -3.57 1.84 -9.18
C VAL A 110 -3.11 1.16 -10.47
N TYR A 111 -3.46 -0.10 -10.72
CA TYR A 111 -3.11 -0.78 -11.96
C TYR A 111 -3.79 -0.14 -13.17
N GLY A 112 -5.08 0.22 -13.04
CA GLY A 112 -5.83 0.91 -14.07
C GLY A 112 -5.26 2.30 -14.37
N ILE A 113 -4.85 3.04 -13.33
CA ILE A 113 -4.19 4.36 -13.47
C ILE A 113 -2.89 4.23 -14.27
N VAL A 114 -2.04 3.27 -13.90
CA VAL A 114 -0.74 3.05 -14.59
C VAL A 114 -0.96 2.68 -16.05
N ALA A 115 -1.90 1.77 -16.33
CA ALA A 115 -2.21 1.38 -17.71
C ALA A 115 -2.71 2.57 -18.55
N ALA A 116 -3.61 3.38 -18.00
CA ALA A 116 -4.13 4.56 -18.68
C ALA A 116 -3.03 5.59 -19.00
N LEU A 117 -2.09 5.81 -18.08
CA LEU A 117 -0.95 6.71 -18.30
C LEU A 117 0.02 6.17 -19.37
N GLN A 118 0.23 4.86 -19.41
CA GLN A 118 1.07 4.22 -20.44
C GLN A 118 0.43 4.34 -21.83
N ASP A 119 -0.88 4.07 -21.93
CA ASP A 119 -1.64 4.19 -23.19
C ASP A 119 -1.65 5.64 -23.72
N ALA A 120 -1.86 6.61 -22.83
CA ALA A 120 -1.80 8.04 -23.16
C ALA A 120 -0.43 8.46 -23.71
N ARG A 121 0.65 7.88 -23.16
CA ARG A 121 2.01 8.13 -23.67
C ARG A 121 2.24 7.50 -25.04
N THR A 122 1.79 6.26 -25.26
CA THR A 122 1.94 5.58 -26.56
C THR A 122 1.16 6.29 -27.68
N THR A 123 -0.01 6.85 -27.36
CA THR A 123 -0.80 7.64 -28.30
C THR A 123 -0.16 9.00 -28.60
N ALA A 124 0.45 9.66 -27.62
CA ALA A 124 1.17 10.92 -27.81
C ALA A 124 2.49 10.75 -28.60
N GLU A 125 3.18 9.62 -28.46
CA GLU A 125 4.46 9.33 -29.14
C GLU A 125 4.28 8.76 -30.57
N SER A 126 3.05 8.40 -30.98
CA SER A 126 2.78 7.91 -32.34
C SER A 126 2.56 9.08 -33.31
N PRO A 127 3.37 9.24 -34.38
CA PRO A 127 3.17 10.33 -35.34
C PRO A 127 1.85 10.14 -36.09
N PRO A 128 1.18 11.23 -36.53
CA PRO A 128 -0.01 11.11 -37.35
C PRO A 128 0.36 10.33 -38.62
N ARG A 129 -0.35 9.23 -38.89
CA ARG A 129 -0.27 8.55 -40.19
C ARG A 129 -0.75 9.54 -41.24
N THR A 130 0.18 10.21 -41.92
CA THR A 130 -0.12 10.99 -43.10
C THR A 130 -0.71 10.05 -44.13
N THR A 131 -2.04 10.08 -44.24
CA THR A 131 -2.76 9.46 -45.35
C THR A 131 -2.28 10.17 -46.61
N ARG A 132 -1.34 9.56 -47.33
CA ARG A 132 -0.94 10.01 -48.65
C ARG A 132 -2.16 9.80 -49.55
N VAL A 133 -2.94 10.86 -49.74
CA VAL A 133 -3.94 10.90 -50.81
C VAL A 133 -3.14 10.84 -52.11
N ALA A 134 -3.16 9.69 -52.76
CA ALA A 134 -2.77 9.59 -54.16
C ALA A 134 -3.77 10.47 -54.92
N VAL A 135 -3.29 11.60 -55.43
CA VAL A 135 -3.99 12.35 -56.45
C VAL A 135 -3.31 11.95 -57.76
N ASP A 136 -4.15 11.41 -58.64
CA ASP A 136 -3.85 11.01 -60.03
C ASP A 136 -3.13 12.10 -60.84
#